data_AF-A0A143QFF9-F1
#
_entry.id   AF-A0A143QFF9-F1
#
_cell.length_a   1.000
_cell.length_b   1.000
_cell.length_c   1.000
_cell.angle_alpha   90.00
_cell.angle_beta   90.00
_cell.angle_gamma   90.00
#
_symmetry.space_group_name_H-M   'P 1'
#
loop_
_entity.id
_entity.type
_entity.pdbx_description
1 polymer ?
#
loop_
_entity_poly.entity_id
_entity_poly.type
_entity_poly.pdbx_seq_one_letter_code
_entity_poly.pdbx_strand_id
1 'polypeptide(L)'
;MFVVLIGVAIQGYRGFVHLMTHRAVTVGVLPELLVLAALLTVMLTSFAVVGPLAASKPFSDLIVSTAAGRGLVLRRRFVGLVAAVFVSTSGPTWLAATTPLSVLASLTAVIVGCASMIVVAAAVIIQSLPVSGDSVVRWSSIGGSLTTVAAAIAAHHPSPLSVPAAADPGVWLVSVALAVLALAVSAVAGSRLHCITRRALDDSGSAAAAVGASLQWMDGSLLFGVIEDRWWRRVGCVRSVRLPESTALALVRLDLARPLRRPGWVFGWVIVAAGAHALWFGVSPLLGLLAAVGFGYTAVSPFARGLRQVHTSPALRRLFAHSNRYLYLVHSVVPTFAAIVWAALMCLVTPITVGMAMLIAAGLAGSALRAATRPPVDFGGPVVDSPFGLLPVSLIASVTRGLDLWLVTMAVVTALALTTGLA
;
A
#
# COMPACT_ATOMS: atom_id res chain seq x y z
N MET A 1 -15.04 10.09 9.65
CA MET A 1 -14.35 9.34 8.58
C MET A 1 -13.34 8.32 9.09
N PHE A 2 -12.41 8.58 10.02
CA PHE A 2 -11.45 7.55 10.49
C PHE A 2 -12.12 6.36 11.22
N VAL A 3 -13.14 6.59 12.06
CA VAL A 3 -13.97 5.51 12.66
C VAL A 3 -14.84 4.81 11.61
N VAL A 4 -15.22 5.50 10.53
CA VAL A 4 -15.96 4.92 9.40
C VAL A 4 -15.02 4.14 8.48
N LEU A 5 -13.77 4.55 8.30
CA LEU A 5 -12.72 3.86 7.55
C LEU A 5 -12.21 2.65 8.32
N ILE A 6 -12.06 2.75 9.64
CA ILE A 6 -11.81 1.62 10.53
C ILE A 6 -13.04 0.72 10.56
N GLY A 7 -14.26 1.28 10.61
CA GLY A 7 -15.50 0.51 10.56
C GLY A 7 -15.69 -0.23 9.24
N VAL A 8 -15.35 0.39 8.10
CA VAL A 8 -15.36 -0.20 6.75
C VAL A 8 -14.19 -1.17 6.58
N ALA A 9 -13.03 -0.91 7.16
CA ALA A 9 -11.91 -1.85 7.18
C ALA A 9 -12.22 -3.07 8.06
N ILE A 10 -12.87 -2.89 9.21
CA ILE A 10 -13.29 -3.96 10.12
C ILE A 10 -14.47 -4.74 9.53
N GLN A 11 -15.46 -4.08 8.92
CA GLN A 11 -16.58 -4.72 8.24
C GLN A 11 -16.11 -5.42 6.96
N GLY A 12 -15.22 -4.80 6.18
CA GLY A 12 -14.59 -5.40 5.02
C GLY A 12 -13.69 -6.57 5.40
N TYR A 13 -12.96 -6.48 6.51
CA TYR A 13 -12.17 -7.57 7.06
C TYR A 13 -13.06 -8.70 7.61
N ARG A 14 -14.14 -8.37 8.33
CA ARG A 14 -15.14 -9.36 8.78
C ARG A 14 -15.80 -10.05 7.60
N GLY A 15 -16.21 -9.30 6.58
CA GLY A 15 -16.75 -9.84 5.33
C GLY A 15 -15.74 -10.73 4.62
N PHE A 16 -14.47 -10.32 4.55
CA PHE A 16 -13.37 -11.10 4.00
C PHE A 16 -13.14 -12.40 4.77
N VAL A 17 -13.03 -12.33 6.11
CA VAL A 17 -12.86 -13.53 6.95
C VAL A 17 -14.08 -14.44 6.86
N HIS A 18 -15.30 -13.89 6.84
CA HIS A 18 -16.52 -14.67 6.67
C HIS A 18 -16.55 -15.36 5.30
N LEU A 19 -16.12 -14.68 4.23
CA LEU A 19 -16.00 -15.26 2.88
C LEU A 19 -14.94 -16.36 2.84
N MET A 20 -13.79 -16.14 3.48
CA MET A 20 -12.71 -17.13 3.59
C MET A 20 -13.19 -18.35 4.38
N THR A 21 -13.85 -18.16 5.52
CA THR A 21 -14.37 -19.31 6.31
C THR A 21 -15.44 -20.11 5.57
N HIS A 22 -16.26 -19.49 4.72
CA HIS A 22 -17.25 -20.21 3.91
C HIS A 22 -16.64 -20.87 2.66
N ARG A 23 -15.67 -20.22 2.00
CA ARG A 23 -15.01 -20.74 0.80
C ARG A 23 -13.89 -21.73 1.07
N ALA A 24 -13.14 -21.59 2.17
CA ALA A 24 -12.11 -22.56 2.57
C ALA A 24 -12.67 -23.98 2.67
N VAL A 25 -13.94 -24.13 3.06
CA VAL A 25 -14.63 -25.44 3.13
C VAL A 25 -14.90 -26.05 1.74
N THR A 26 -14.86 -25.25 0.66
CA THR A 26 -15.25 -25.67 -0.71
C THR A 26 -14.16 -25.53 -1.77
N VAL A 27 -13.18 -24.65 -1.56
CA VAL A 27 -12.09 -24.34 -2.51
C VAL A 27 -10.82 -24.26 -1.66
N GLY A 28 -9.83 -25.11 -1.92
CA GLY A 28 -8.71 -25.41 -1.00
C GLY A 28 -7.94 -24.22 -0.40
N VAL A 29 -7.13 -24.50 0.63
CA VAL A 29 -6.49 -23.52 1.55
C VAL A 29 -5.35 -22.69 0.92
N LEU A 30 -4.82 -23.12 -0.23
CA LEU A 30 -3.64 -22.54 -0.88
C LEU A 30 -3.79 -21.05 -1.29
N PRO A 31 -4.84 -20.62 -2.03
CA PRO A 31 -5.05 -19.21 -2.39
C PRO A 31 -5.15 -18.29 -1.18
N GLU A 32 -5.76 -18.76 -0.08
CA GLU A 32 -5.93 -17.99 1.15
C GLU A 32 -4.60 -17.69 1.83
N LEU A 33 -3.73 -18.70 1.95
CA LEU A 33 -2.39 -18.56 2.51
C LEU A 33 -1.50 -17.64 1.67
N LEU A 34 -1.67 -17.68 0.35
CA LEU A 34 -0.90 -16.83 -0.55
C LEU A 34 -1.39 -15.38 -0.56
N VAL A 35 -2.70 -15.13 -0.40
CA VAL A 35 -3.24 -13.78 -0.15
C VAL A 35 -2.74 -13.23 1.18
N LEU A 36 -2.71 -14.06 2.24
CA LEU A 36 -2.12 -13.67 3.52
C LEU A 36 -0.63 -13.34 3.38
N ALA A 37 0.15 -14.16 2.67
CA ALA A 37 1.55 -13.90 2.38
C ALA A 37 1.77 -12.61 1.58
N ALA A 38 0.90 -12.33 0.60
CA ALA A 38 0.88 -11.09 -0.16
C ALA A 38 0.64 -9.86 0.74
N LEU A 39 -0.36 -9.92 1.64
CA LEU A 39 -0.63 -8.85 2.59
C LEU A 39 0.54 -8.64 3.56
N LEU A 40 1.13 -9.73 4.07
CA LEU A 40 2.28 -9.70 4.97
C LEU A 40 3.52 -9.09 4.29
N THR A 41 3.77 -9.38 3.01
CA THR A 41 4.87 -8.78 2.25
C THR A 41 4.62 -7.29 1.98
N VAL A 42 3.38 -6.87 1.71
CA VAL A 42 3.01 -5.44 1.59
C VAL A 42 3.19 -4.72 2.93
N MET A 43 2.82 -5.34 4.05
CA MET A 43 3.08 -4.78 5.37
C MET A 43 4.58 -4.69 5.66
N LEU A 44 5.35 -5.75 5.35
CA LEU A 44 6.80 -5.78 5.53
C LEU A 44 7.49 -4.68 4.73
N THR A 45 7.11 -4.50 3.46
CA THR A 45 7.69 -3.43 2.62
C THR A 45 7.34 -2.05 3.16
N SER A 46 6.10 -1.84 3.64
CA SER A 46 5.67 -0.59 4.26
C SER A 46 6.48 -0.29 5.52
N PHE A 47 6.66 -1.28 6.40
CA PHE A 47 7.47 -1.15 7.60
C PHE A 47 8.96 -0.99 7.31
N ALA A 48 9.49 -1.65 6.27
CA ALA A 48 10.89 -1.48 5.87
C ALA A 48 11.16 -0.08 5.31
N VAL A 49 10.17 0.55 4.67
CA VAL A 49 10.29 1.92 4.13
C VAL A 49 10.16 2.98 5.23
N VAL A 50 9.23 2.79 6.16
CA VAL A 50 8.95 3.75 7.25
C VAL A 50 9.90 3.56 8.43
N GLY A 51 10.33 2.32 8.70
CA GLY A 51 10.96 1.89 9.94
C GLY A 51 9.89 1.61 11.00
N PRO A 52 9.72 0.36 11.49
CA PRO A 52 8.71 0.03 12.50
C PRO A 52 8.95 0.75 13.84
N LEU A 53 10.19 1.10 14.14
CA LEU A 53 10.55 1.85 15.33
C LEU A 53 10.83 3.29 14.97
N ALA A 54 9.85 4.17 15.24
CA ALA A 54 9.97 5.61 15.08
C ALA A 54 10.20 6.29 16.45
N ALA A 55 11.12 7.24 16.50
CA ALA A 55 11.30 8.13 17.65
C ALA A 55 11.01 9.57 17.21
N SER A 56 10.16 10.29 17.92
CA SER A 56 9.99 11.72 17.67
C SER A 56 11.31 12.44 17.95
N LYS A 57 11.58 13.55 17.24
CA LYS A 57 12.82 14.35 17.40
C LYS A 57 13.13 14.72 18.86
N PRO A 58 12.17 15.18 19.69
CA PRO A 58 12.42 15.47 21.10
C PRO A 58 12.85 14.22 21.88
N PHE A 59 12.30 13.05 21.52
CA PHE A 59 12.62 11.79 22.16
C PHE A 59 14.00 11.27 21.72
N SER A 60 14.38 11.48 20.45
CA SER A 60 15.71 11.19 19.92
C SER A 60 16.79 11.95 20.69
N ASP A 61 16.59 13.25 20.89
CA ASP A 61 17.53 14.10 21.62
C ASP A 61 17.68 13.67 23.09
N LEU A 62 16.58 13.24 23.72
CA LEU A 62 16.56 12.74 25.11
C LEU A 62 17.19 11.34 25.25
N ILE A 63 17.02 10.46 24.25
CA ILE A 63 17.69 9.15 24.24
C ILE A 63 19.21 9.31 24.14
N VAL A 64 19.68 10.29 23.37
CA VAL A 64 21.11 10.52 23.11
C VAL A 64 21.82 11.06 24.36
N SER A 65 21.14 11.87 25.18
CA SER A 65 21.72 12.36 26.43
C SER A 65 21.82 11.27 27.52
N THR A 66 21.05 10.18 27.42
CA THR A 66 21.08 9.05 28.37
C THR A 66 21.67 7.78 27.74
N ALA A 67 22.98 7.74 27.52
CA ALA A 67 23.65 6.59 26.92
C ALA A 67 23.39 5.26 27.66
N ALA A 68 23.16 5.29 28.98
CA ALA A 68 22.99 4.08 29.81
C ALA A 68 21.62 3.38 29.70
N GLY A 69 20.62 3.95 29.00
CA GLY A 69 19.24 3.41 28.98
C GLY A 69 18.66 3.06 27.61
N ARG A 70 19.39 3.34 26.52
CA ARG A 70 18.87 3.29 25.15
C ARG A 70 18.29 1.92 24.76
N GLY A 71 18.98 0.85 25.10
CA GLY A 71 18.55 -0.52 24.76
C GLY A 71 17.24 -0.91 25.43
N LEU A 72 17.05 -0.55 26.71
CA LEU A 72 15.86 -0.89 27.48
C LEU A 72 14.62 -0.16 26.95
N VAL A 73 14.76 1.14 26.64
CA VAL A 73 13.68 1.98 26.11
C VAL A 73 13.23 1.47 24.73
N LEU A 74 14.17 1.17 23.84
CA LEU A 74 13.86 0.62 22.52
C LEU A 74 13.24 -0.78 22.64
N ARG A 75 13.73 -1.63 23.55
CA ARG A 75 13.19 -2.98 23.77
C ARG A 75 11.75 -2.94 24.27
N ARG A 76 11.41 -2.04 25.20
CA ARG A 76 10.03 -1.88 25.70
C ARG A 76 9.08 -1.45 24.58
N ARG A 77 9.50 -0.53 23.71
CA ARG A 77 8.71 -0.10 22.54
C ARG A 77 8.55 -1.20 21.51
N PHE A 78 9.62 -1.94 21.24
CA PHE A 78 9.60 -3.07 20.32
C PHE A 78 8.64 -4.16 20.80
N VAL A 79 8.72 -4.58 22.07
CA VAL A 79 7.79 -5.56 22.64
C VAL A 79 6.36 -5.05 22.59
N GLY A 80 6.13 -3.77 22.93
CA GLY A 80 4.81 -3.15 22.82
C GLY A 80 4.26 -3.17 21.40
N LEU A 81 5.10 -2.89 20.38
CA LEU A 81 4.72 -2.94 18.98
C LEU A 81 4.39 -4.36 18.51
N VAL A 82 5.25 -5.35 18.84
CA VAL A 82 5.04 -6.75 18.47
C VAL A 82 3.75 -7.29 19.10
N ALA A 83 3.52 -6.99 20.39
CA ALA A 83 2.29 -7.38 21.08
C ALA A 83 1.06 -6.70 20.47
N ALA A 84 1.13 -5.39 20.20
CA ALA A 84 0.03 -4.64 19.58
C ALA A 84 -0.31 -5.19 18.19
N VAL A 85 0.70 -5.47 17.36
CA VAL A 85 0.48 -6.04 16.03
C VAL A 85 -0.13 -7.44 16.13
N PHE A 86 0.42 -8.31 16.99
CA PHE A 86 -0.15 -9.64 17.23
C PHE A 86 -1.62 -9.56 17.63
N VAL A 87 -1.96 -8.74 18.63
CA VAL A 87 -3.35 -8.61 19.11
C VAL A 87 -4.26 -7.99 18.05
N SER A 88 -3.76 -7.00 17.30
CA SER A 88 -4.55 -6.33 16.26
C SER A 88 -4.87 -7.23 15.05
N THR A 89 -4.04 -8.22 14.76
CA THR A 89 -4.24 -9.15 13.64
C THR A 89 -4.94 -10.44 14.09
N SER A 90 -4.60 -10.97 15.26
CA SER A 90 -5.23 -12.19 15.80
C SER A 90 -6.63 -11.92 16.36
N GLY A 91 -6.85 -10.78 17.02
CA GLY A 91 -8.12 -10.43 17.67
C GLY A 91 -9.32 -10.40 16.72
N PRO A 92 -9.25 -9.69 15.56
CA PRO A 92 -10.32 -9.70 14.58
C PRO A 92 -10.55 -11.08 13.95
N THR A 93 -9.49 -11.86 13.72
CA THR A 93 -9.60 -13.25 13.23
C THR A 93 -10.39 -14.10 14.23
N TRP A 94 -10.12 -13.92 15.52
CA TRP A 94 -10.81 -14.60 16.61
C TRP A 94 -12.27 -14.15 16.75
N LEU A 95 -12.54 -12.84 16.64
CA LEU A 95 -13.89 -12.26 16.70
C LEU A 95 -14.76 -12.56 15.47
N ALA A 96 -14.14 -12.89 14.33
CA ALA A 96 -14.84 -13.28 13.11
C ALA A 96 -15.17 -14.78 13.08
N ALA A 97 -14.64 -15.56 14.03
CA ALA A 97 -15.05 -16.94 14.22
C ALA A 97 -16.51 -16.99 14.67
N THR A 98 -17.40 -17.46 13.79
CA THR A 98 -18.83 -17.59 14.04
C THR A 98 -19.17 -18.63 15.12
N THR A 99 -18.21 -19.51 15.42
CA THR A 99 -18.26 -20.44 16.56
C THR A 99 -17.09 -20.11 17.51
N PRO A 100 -17.35 -19.60 18.72
CA PRO A 100 -16.33 -19.12 19.65
C PRO A 100 -15.39 -20.22 20.20
N LEU A 101 -15.51 -21.46 19.70
CA LEU A 101 -14.78 -22.64 20.17
C LEU A 101 -14.20 -23.50 19.02
N SER A 102 -14.22 -23.03 17.77
CA SER A 102 -13.55 -23.79 16.70
C SER A 102 -12.04 -23.69 16.89
N VAL A 103 -11.40 -24.82 17.22
CA VAL A 103 -9.95 -24.97 17.32
C VAL A 103 -9.25 -24.40 16.08
N LEU A 104 -9.86 -24.60 14.90
CA LEU A 104 -9.38 -24.08 13.64
C LEU A 104 -9.28 -22.55 13.61
N ALA A 105 -10.30 -21.82 14.10
CA ALA A 105 -10.26 -20.36 14.10
C ALA A 105 -9.23 -19.80 15.09
N SER A 106 -9.02 -20.50 16.21
CA SER A 106 -7.95 -20.15 17.15
C SER A 106 -6.57 -20.37 16.54
N LEU A 107 -6.38 -21.48 15.83
CA LEU A 107 -5.13 -21.78 15.13
C LEU A 107 -4.85 -20.79 14.00
N THR A 108 -5.85 -20.43 13.18
CA THR A 108 -5.66 -19.42 12.13
C THR A 108 -5.34 -18.05 12.70
N ALA A 109 -6.01 -17.64 13.80
CA ALA A 109 -5.69 -16.40 14.49
C ALA A 109 -4.24 -16.37 15.02
N VAL A 110 -3.76 -17.49 15.58
CA VAL A 110 -2.37 -17.63 16.03
C VAL A 110 -1.40 -17.58 14.85
N ILE A 111 -1.69 -18.28 13.75
CA ILE A 111 -0.85 -18.27 12.54
C ILE A 111 -0.71 -16.85 11.97
N VAL A 112 -1.84 -16.16 11.78
CA VAL A 112 -1.88 -14.78 11.29
C VAL A 112 -1.12 -13.84 12.24
N GLY A 113 -1.35 -13.99 13.54
CA GLY A 113 -0.63 -13.26 14.58
C GLY A 113 0.87 -13.46 14.50
N CYS A 114 1.35 -14.71 14.53
CA CYS A 114 2.78 -15.04 14.48
C CYS A 114 3.43 -14.57 13.18
N ALA A 115 2.75 -14.72 12.04
CA ALA A 115 3.26 -14.24 10.76
C ALA A 115 3.43 -12.71 10.76
N SER A 116 2.47 -11.97 11.33
CA SER A 116 2.57 -10.52 11.47
C SER A 116 3.70 -10.09 12.42
N MET A 117 3.96 -10.83 13.50
CA MET A 117 5.12 -10.61 14.37
C MET A 117 6.44 -10.81 13.62
N ILE A 118 6.56 -11.88 12.83
CA ILE A 118 7.77 -12.16 12.01
C ILE A 118 8.04 -10.99 11.08
N VAL A 119 7.00 -10.45 10.42
CA VAL A 119 7.12 -9.28 9.54
C VAL A 119 7.68 -8.06 10.28
N VAL A 120 7.12 -7.72 11.44
CA VAL A 120 7.59 -6.57 12.24
C VAL A 120 9.03 -6.77 12.71
N ALA A 121 9.35 -7.98 13.21
CA ALA A 121 10.69 -8.30 13.69
C ALA A 121 11.73 -8.29 12.55
N ALA A 122 11.38 -8.83 11.38
CA ALA A 122 12.22 -8.76 10.18
C ALA A 122 12.45 -7.32 9.73
N ALA A 123 11.43 -6.46 9.77
CA ALA A 123 11.57 -5.04 9.47
C ALA A 123 12.54 -4.32 10.44
N VAL A 124 12.52 -4.68 11.73
CA VAL A 124 13.50 -4.15 12.71
C VAL A 124 14.91 -4.64 12.42
N ILE A 125 15.08 -5.93 12.07
CA ILE A 125 16.39 -6.46 11.67
C ILE A 125 16.90 -5.71 10.45
N ILE A 126 16.06 -5.52 9.43
CA ILE A 126 16.38 -4.72 8.25
C ILE A 126 16.79 -3.29 8.61
N GLN A 127 16.05 -2.63 9.51
CA GLN A 127 16.37 -1.27 9.98
C GLN A 127 17.71 -1.21 10.74
N SER A 128 18.15 -2.31 11.34
CA SER A 128 19.44 -2.40 12.04
C SER A 128 20.64 -2.66 11.12
N LEU A 129 20.41 -3.10 9.89
CA LEU A 129 21.49 -3.43 8.96
C LEU A 129 22.03 -2.15 8.29
N PRO A 130 23.35 -2.03 8.08
CA PRO A 130 23.96 -0.92 7.34
C PRO A 130 23.72 -1.01 5.82
N VAL A 131 22.84 -1.91 5.37
CA VAL A 131 22.58 -2.18 3.96
C VAL A 131 21.91 -0.95 3.34
N SER A 132 22.32 -0.61 2.12
CA SER A 132 21.64 0.42 1.33
C SER A 132 20.15 0.08 1.22
N GLY A 133 19.30 0.95 1.76
CA GLY A 133 17.85 0.70 1.84
C GLY A 133 17.21 0.35 0.49
N ASP A 134 17.83 0.72 -0.62
CA ASP A 134 17.39 0.38 -1.98
C ASP A 134 17.46 -1.11 -2.29
N SER A 135 18.50 -1.82 -1.82
CA SER A 135 18.62 -3.27 -2.03
C SER A 135 17.52 -4.02 -1.30
N VAL A 136 17.24 -3.65 -0.05
CA VAL A 136 16.22 -4.32 0.75
C VAL A 136 14.82 -4.03 0.23
N VAL A 137 14.52 -2.78 -0.15
CA VAL A 137 13.24 -2.43 -0.78
C VAL A 137 13.08 -3.18 -2.10
N ARG A 138 14.13 -3.28 -2.92
CA ARG A 138 14.10 -4.01 -4.18
C ARG A 138 13.84 -5.50 -3.97
N TRP A 139 14.60 -6.17 -3.11
CA TRP A 139 14.44 -7.61 -2.87
C TRP A 139 13.12 -7.95 -2.19
N SER A 140 12.66 -7.13 -1.23
CA SER A 140 11.35 -7.32 -0.60
C SER A 140 10.20 -7.05 -1.57
N SER A 141 10.35 -6.10 -2.50
CA SER A 141 9.38 -5.85 -3.56
C SER A 141 9.36 -7.00 -4.58
N ILE A 142 10.52 -7.54 -4.97
CA ILE A 142 10.61 -8.74 -5.83
C ILE A 142 9.94 -9.93 -5.15
N GLY A 143 10.27 -10.20 -3.88
CA GLY A 143 9.66 -11.27 -3.10
C GLY A 143 8.14 -11.09 -2.95
N GLY A 144 7.68 -9.86 -2.68
CA GLY A 144 6.26 -9.51 -2.66
C GLY A 144 5.57 -9.72 -4.00
N SER A 145 6.20 -9.31 -5.11
CA SER A 145 5.68 -9.56 -6.47
C SER A 145 5.60 -11.05 -6.78
N LEU A 146 6.63 -11.83 -6.47
CA LEU A 146 6.63 -13.27 -6.73
C LEU A 146 5.56 -13.99 -5.90
N THR A 147 5.43 -13.64 -4.62
CA THR A 147 4.41 -14.24 -3.74
C THR A 147 2.99 -13.87 -4.14
N THR A 148 2.74 -12.61 -4.52
CA THR A 148 1.43 -12.16 -5.03
C THR A 148 1.07 -12.79 -6.37
N VAL A 149 2.03 -12.95 -7.28
CA VAL A 149 1.82 -13.67 -8.55
C VAL A 149 1.56 -15.15 -8.30
N ALA A 150 2.30 -15.79 -7.39
CA ALA A 150 2.02 -17.17 -7.00
C ALA A 150 0.60 -17.30 -6.40
N ALA A 151 0.16 -16.32 -5.58
CA ALA A 151 -1.21 -16.24 -5.07
C ALA A 151 -2.25 -16.18 -6.18
N ALA A 152 -2.01 -15.32 -7.17
CA ALA A 152 -2.89 -15.15 -8.32
C ALA A 152 -3.01 -16.45 -9.13
N ILE A 153 -1.88 -17.11 -9.41
CA ILE A 153 -1.85 -18.39 -10.14
C ILE A 153 -2.59 -19.49 -9.36
N ALA A 154 -2.35 -19.59 -8.05
CA ALA A 154 -3.02 -20.56 -7.19
C ALA A 154 -4.53 -20.31 -7.07
N ALA A 155 -4.96 -19.05 -7.09
CA ALA A 155 -6.38 -18.70 -7.11
C ALA A 155 -7.06 -19.08 -8.44
N HIS A 156 -6.31 -19.09 -9.55
CA HIS A 156 -6.80 -19.48 -10.86
C HIS A 156 -6.90 -21.01 -11.03
N HIS A 157 -6.04 -21.76 -10.36
CA HIS A 157 -6.04 -23.23 -10.36
C HIS A 157 -6.40 -23.77 -8.98
N PRO A 158 -7.71 -23.92 -8.66
CA PRO A 158 -8.12 -24.49 -7.39
C PRO A 158 -7.64 -25.93 -7.31
N SER A 159 -6.49 -26.12 -6.65
CA SER A 159 -6.00 -27.46 -6.36
C SER A 159 -6.95 -28.13 -5.36
N PRO A 160 -7.26 -29.42 -5.53
CA PRO A 160 -8.12 -30.18 -4.61
C PRO A 160 -7.40 -30.51 -3.30
N LEU A 161 -6.41 -29.71 -2.88
CA LEU A 161 -5.72 -29.85 -1.60
C LEU A 161 -6.77 -29.75 -0.50
N SER A 162 -7.12 -30.92 0.03
CA SER A 162 -8.13 -31.10 1.06
C SER A 162 -7.74 -30.24 2.27
N VAL A 163 -8.70 -29.51 2.82
CA VAL A 163 -8.48 -28.78 4.06
C VAL A 163 -8.09 -29.81 5.11
N PRO A 164 -6.89 -29.73 5.70
CA PRO A 164 -6.54 -30.63 6.78
C PRO A 164 -7.58 -30.46 7.88
N ALA A 165 -8.15 -31.57 8.35
CA ALA A 165 -9.12 -31.54 9.42
C ALA A 165 -8.45 -30.87 10.64
N ALA A 166 -9.20 -30.18 11.49
CA ALA A 166 -8.64 -29.54 12.69
C ALA A 166 -7.91 -30.53 13.64
N ALA A 167 -8.12 -31.83 13.44
CA ALA A 167 -7.45 -32.93 14.12
C ALA A 167 -6.10 -33.34 13.51
N ASP A 168 -5.70 -32.76 12.37
CA ASP A 168 -4.47 -33.13 11.70
C ASP A 168 -3.26 -32.60 12.48
N PRO A 169 -2.37 -33.47 12.97
CA PRO A 169 -1.22 -33.07 13.78
C PRO A 169 -0.26 -32.13 13.01
N GLY A 170 -0.32 -32.12 11.68
CA GLY A 170 0.43 -31.20 10.84
C GLY A 170 0.09 -29.72 11.07
N VAL A 171 -1.18 -29.36 11.28
CA VAL A 171 -1.58 -27.96 11.49
C VAL A 171 -1.05 -27.43 12.82
N TRP A 172 -1.07 -28.26 13.86
CA TRP A 172 -0.48 -27.95 15.15
C TRP A 172 1.04 -27.78 15.04
N LEU A 173 1.72 -28.69 14.33
CA LEU A 173 3.16 -28.62 14.13
C LEU A 173 3.58 -27.35 13.37
N VAL A 174 2.84 -26.95 12.33
CA VAL A 174 3.07 -25.70 11.60
C VAL A 174 2.84 -24.48 12.50
N SER A 175 1.76 -24.48 13.30
CA SER A 175 1.44 -23.37 14.21
C SER A 175 2.52 -23.19 15.27
N VAL A 176 2.98 -24.29 15.88
CA VAL A 176 4.07 -24.29 16.86
C VAL A 176 5.38 -23.86 16.21
N ALA A 177 5.72 -24.39 15.03
CA ALA A 177 6.93 -23.99 14.31
C ALA A 177 6.93 -22.49 13.98
N LEU A 178 5.79 -21.94 13.55
CA LEU A 178 5.64 -20.52 13.25
C LEU A 178 5.73 -19.65 14.51
N ALA A 179 5.16 -20.10 15.64
CA ALA A 179 5.28 -19.41 16.92
C ALA A 179 6.74 -19.39 17.42
N VAL A 180 7.44 -20.51 17.33
CA VAL A 180 8.88 -20.61 17.66
C VAL A 180 9.70 -19.70 16.75
N LEU A 181 9.42 -19.71 15.44
CA LEU A 181 10.09 -18.81 14.49
C LEU A 181 9.81 -17.34 14.81
N ALA A 182 8.58 -16.98 15.12
CA ALA A 182 8.19 -15.62 15.50
C ALA A 182 8.94 -15.14 16.74
N LEU A 183 9.05 -15.99 17.77
CA LEU A 183 9.82 -15.71 18.98
C LEU A 183 11.32 -15.59 18.69
N ALA A 184 11.88 -16.50 17.89
CA ALA A 184 13.31 -16.48 17.52
C ALA A 184 13.67 -15.22 16.73
N VAL A 185 12.90 -14.87 15.68
CA VAL A 185 13.12 -13.66 14.88
C VAL A 185 12.92 -12.41 15.75
N SER A 186 11.94 -12.40 16.65
CA SER A 186 11.74 -11.29 17.60
C SER A 186 12.90 -11.15 18.61
N ALA A 187 13.47 -12.26 19.08
CA ALA A 187 14.64 -12.26 19.94
C ALA A 187 15.88 -11.70 19.21
N VAL A 188 16.09 -12.11 17.96
CA VAL A 188 17.16 -11.55 17.09
C VAL A 188 16.93 -10.07 16.82
N ALA A 189 15.71 -9.64 16.52
CA ALA A 189 15.37 -8.23 16.36
C ALA A 189 15.66 -7.43 17.64
N GLY A 190 15.28 -7.98 18.80
CA GLY A 190 15.53 -7.41 20.12
C GLY A 190 17.02 -7.27 20.44
N SER A 191 17.84 -8.27 20.09
CA SER A 191 19.29 -8.19 20.26
C SER A 191 19.92 -7.18 19.32
N ARG A 192 19.36 -6.94 18.13
CA ARG A 192 19.87 -5.97 17.15
C ARG A 192 19.46 -4.51 17.40
N LEU A 193 18.60 -4.23 18.38
CA LEU A 193 18.13 -2.87 18.68
C LEU A 193 19.26 -1.87 18.97
N HIS A 194 20.37 -2.34 19.55
CA HIS A 194 21.53 -1.48 19.85
C HIS A 194 22.32 -1.07 18.60
N CYS A 195 22.20 -1.83 17.50
CA CYS A 195 22.86 -1.53 16.23
C CYS A 195 22.11 -0.46 15.42
N ILE A 196 20.85 -0.14 15.76
CA ILE A 196 20.08 0.84 15.01
C ILE A 196 20.74 2.22 15.16
N THR A 197 21.11 2.83 14.05
CA THR A 197 21.77 4.15 14.06
C THR A 197 20.78 5.27 14.42
N ARG A 198 21.27 6.38 14.98
CA ARG A 198 20.44 7.57 15.28
C ARG A 198 19.72 8.06 14.02
N ARG A 199 20.44 8.10 12.90
CA ARG A 199 19.90 8.49 11.60
C ARG A 199 18.68 7.65 11.20
N ALA A 200 18.73 6.34 11.39
CA ALA A 200 17.59 5.45 11.10
C ALA A 200 16.37 5.71 12.00
N LEU A 201 16.57 6.13 13.26
CA LEU A 201 15.49 6.51 14.18
C LEU A 201 14.90 7.90 13.86
N ASP A 202 15.74 8.87 13.49
CA ASP A 202 15.30 10.21 13.09
C ASP A 202 14.56 10.18 11.74
N ASP A 203 15.07 9.38 10.81
CA ASP A 203 14.42 9.11 9.53
C ASP A 203 13.06 8.45 9.79
N SER A 204 12.96 7.36 10.53
CA SER A 204 11.64 6.76 10.82
C SER A 204 10.70 7.69 11.60
N GLY A 205 11.21 8.48 12.54
CA GLY A 205 10.50 9.50 13.30
C GLY A 205 9.80 10.54 12.42
N SER A 206 10.53 11.10 11.45
CA SER A 206 9.96 12.08 10.51
C SER A 206 8.94 11.45 9.54
N ALA A 207 9.00 10.15 9.26
CA ALA A 207 8.00 9.47 8.44
C ALA A 207 6.74 9.20 9.25
N ALA A 208 6.90 8.70 10.49
CA ALA A 208 5.77 8.52 11.39
C ALA A 208 5.05 9.85 11.64
N ALA A 209 5.77 10.97 11.80
CA ALA A 209 5.18 12.29 11.89
C ALA A 209 4.44 12.69 10.60
N ALA A 210 5.01 12.41 9.43
CA ALA A 210 4.38 12.67 8.15
C ALA A 210 3.13 11.81 7.91
N VAL A 211 3.16 10.53 8.32
CA VAL A 211 1.99 9.63 8.31
C VAL A 211 0.93 10.16 9.27
N GLY A 212 1.30 10.49 10.52
CA GLY A 212 0.38 11.03 11.52
C GLY A 212 -0.28 12.32 11.03
N ALA A 213 0.49 13.26 10.49
CA ALA A 213 -0.04 14.48 9.87
C ALA A 213 -0.90 14.15 8.64
N SER A 214 -0.46 13.24 7.77
CA SER A 214 -1.25 12.84 6.61
C SER A 214 -2.58 12.22 6.99
N LEU A 215 -2.65 11.42 8.06
CA LEU A 215 -3.88 10.84 8.59
C LEU A 215 -4.76 11.88 9.28
N GLN A 216 -4.17 12.74 10.11
CA GLN A 216 -4.89 13.79 10.85
C GLN A 216 -5.51 14.83 9.91
N TRP A 217 -4.77 15.21 8.87
CA TRP A 217 -5.19 16.21 7.88
C TRP A 217 -5.84 15.58 6.65
N MET A 218 -5.88 14.24 6.60
CA MET A 218 -6.34 13.45 5.44
C MET A 218 -5.66 13.82 4.11
N ASP A 219 -4.49 14.47 4.15
CA ASP A 219 -3.72 14.79 2.95
C ASP A 219 -2.62 13.74 2.75
N GLY A 220 -2.94 12.71 1.96
CA GLY A 220 -1.99 11.70 1.50
C GLY A 220 -0.74 12.29 0.83
N SER A 221 -0.84 13.53 0.33
CA SER A 221 0.26 14.15 -0.40
C SER A 221 1.46 14.53 0.45
N LEU A 222 1.25 14.83 1.74
CA LEU A 222 2.32 15.09 2.69
C LEU A 222 3.17 13.83 2.88
N LEU A 223 2.51 12.68 3.05
CA LEU A 223 3.18 11.39 3.13
C LEU A 223 3.98 11.08 1.86
N PHE A 224 3.36 11.23 0.69
CA PHE A 224 4.05 10.99 -0.59
C PHE A 224 5.20 11.96 -0.84
N GLY A 225 5.10 13.20 -0.37
CA GLY A 225 6.17 14.20 -0.45
C GLY A 225 7.37 13.80 0.41
N VAL A 226 7.14 13.37 1.65
CA VAL A 226 8.20 12.92 2.56
C VAL A 226 8.85 11.62 2.11
N ILE A 227 8.07 10.65 1.61
CA ILE A 227 8.61 9.41 1.02
C ILE A 227 9.46 9.72 -0.20
N GLU A 228 9.01 10.65 -1.05
CA GLU A 228 9.74 11.08 -2.24
C GLU A 228 11.05 11.80 -1.89
N ASP A 229 11.01 12.76 -0.97
CA ASP A 229 12.20 13.49 -0.54
C ASP A 229 13.26 12.53 0.01
N ARG A 230 12.87 11.58 0.86
CA ARG A 230 13.77 10.52 1.33
C ARG A 230 14.37 9.70 0.22
N TRP A 231 13.54 9.31 -0.73
CA TRP A 231 14.02 8.49 -1.83
C TRP A 231 15.04 9.26 -2.66
N TRP A 232 14.79 10.53 -3.00
CA TRP A 232 15.76 11.34 -3.72
C TRP A 232 17.05 11.58 -2.92
N ARG A 233 16.95 11.82 -1.60
CA ARG A 233 18.14 11.93 -0.72
C ARG A 233 18.95 10.65 -0.65
N ARG A 234 18.30 9.48 -0.72
CA ARG A 234 18.97 8.16 -0.72
C ARG A 234 19.68 7.88 -2.03
N VAL A 235 19.03 8.18 -3.15
CA VAL A 235 19.63 8.01 -4.49
C VAL A 235 20.85 8.93 -4.63
N GLY A 236 20.80 10.15 -4.09
CA GLY A 236 21.90 11.11 -4.04
C GLY A 236 22.23 11.73 -5.40
N CYS A 237 22.58 10.90 -6.38
CA CYS A 237 22.93 11.29 -7.74
C CYS A 237 22.14 10.46 -8.76
N VAL A 238 21.70 11.11 -9.83
CA VAL A 238 20.96 10.45 -10.91
C VAL A 238 21.66 10.71 -12.22
N ARG A 239 21.77 9.69 -13.07
CA ARG A 239 22.30 9.86 -14.42
C ARG A 239 21.43 10.84 -15.20
N SER A 240 22.07 11.81 -15.84
CA SER A 240 21.40 12.68 -16.80
C SER A 240 20.82 11.83 -17.93
N VAL A 241 19.66 12.25 -18.45
CA VAL A 241 19.01 11.60 -19.58
C VAL A 241 19.13 12.57 -20.75
N ARG A 242 19.60 12.07 -21.89
CA ARG A 242 19.61 12.85 -23.14
C ARG A 242 18.16 13.13 -23.52
N LEU A 243 17.84 14.41 -23.68
CA LEU A 243 16.52 14.85 -24.10
C LEU A 243 16.48 14.95 -25.63
N PRO A 244 15.36 14.59 -26.26
CA PRO A 244 15.12 14.85 -27.68
C PRO A 244 15.01 16.35 -27.94
N GLU A 245 15.17 16.75 -29.20
CA GLU A 245 15.00 18.16 -29.63
C GLU A 245 13.54 18.63 -29.52
N SER A 246 12.58 17.71 -29.71
CA SER A 246 11.16 18.03 -29.52
C SER A 246 10.84 18.30 -28.05
N THR A 247 10.34 19.50 -27.75
CA THR A 247 9.96 19.89 -26.39
C THR A 247 8.89 18.97 -25.81
N ALA A 248 7.87 18.60 -26.58
CA ALA A 248 6.83 17.66 -26.13
C ALA A 248 7.44 16.30 -25.72
N LEU A 249 8.29 15.74 -26.59
CA LEU A 249 8.89 14.43 -26.33
C LEU A 249 9.89 14.50 -25.17
N ALA A 250 10.56 15.63 -24.98
CA ALA A 250 11.44 15.86 -23.83
C ALA A 250 10.67 15.85 -22.52
N LEU A 251 9.53 16.56 -22.46
CA LEU A 251 8.66 16.58 -21.28
C LEU A 251 8.06 15.20 -20.99
N VAL A 252 7.55 14.50 -22.02
CA VAL A 252 7.04 13.12 -21.88
C VAL A 252 8.14 12.18 -21.39
N ARG A 253 9.35 12.28 -21.95
CA ARG A 253 10.49 11.45 -21.54
C ARG A 253 10.93 11.75 -20.11
N LEU A 254 10.87 13.00 -19.66
CA LEU A 254 11.15 13.37 -18.28
C LEU A 254 10.11 12.79 -17.31
N ASP A 255 8.84 12.87 -17.68
CA ASP A 255 7.74 12.31 -16.88
C ASP A 255 7.83 10.80 -16.79
N LEU A 256 8.19 10.12 -17.88
CA LEU A 256 8.37 8.67 -17.90
C LEU A 256 9.66 8.22 -17.19
N ALA A 257 10.73 9.02 -17.26
CA ALA A 257 11.99 8.70 -16.59
C ALA A 257 11.84 8.67 -15.06
N ARG A 258 10.94 9.46 -14.48
CA ARG A 258 10.71 9.50 -13.03
C ARG A 258 10.25 8.17 -12.43
N PRO A 259 9.15 7.54 -12.88
CA PRO A 259 8.73 6.23 -12.38
C PRO A 259 9.72 5.14 -12.79
N LEU A 260 10.33 5.20 -13.98
CA LEU A 260 11.30 4.20 -14.43
C LEU A 260 12.60 4.19 -13.61
N ARG A 261 12.99 5.32 -13.03
CA ARG A 261 14.12 5.41 -12.08
C ARG A 261 13.82 4.72 -10.74
N ARG A 262 12.55 4.38 -10.48
CA ARG A 262 12.12 3.68 -9.26
C ARG A 262 11.67 2.26 -9.60
N PRO A 263 12.58 1.26 -9.60
CA PRO A 263 12.20 -0.11 -9.94
C PRO A 263 11.08 -0.67 -9.06
N GLY A 264 10.98 -0.23 -7.80
CA GLY A 264 9.89 -0.58 -6.88
C GLY A 264 8.49 -0.24 -7.40
N TRP A 265 8.35 0.72 -8.32
CA TRP A 265 7.06 1.08 -8.91
C TRP A 265 6.54 0.03 -9.87
N VAL A 266 7.44 -0.58 -10.65
CA VAL A 266 7.11 -1.68 -11.56
C VAL A 266 6.66 -2.90 -10.76
N PHE A 267 7.39 -3.22 -9.67
CA PHE A 267 6.99 -4.30 -8.76
C PHE A 267 5.65 -4.00 -8.06
N GLY A 268 5.43 -2.74 -7.67
CA GLY A 268 4.13 -2.29 -7.16
C GLY A 268 3.00 -2.53 -8.15
N TRP A 269 3.19 -2.19 -9.43
CA TRP A 269 2.22 -2.47 -10.50
C TRP A 269 1.90 -3.97 -10.62
N VAL A 270 2.93 -4.81 -10.61
CA VAL A 270 2.77 -6.27 -10.68
C VAL A 270 2.01 -6.79 -9.46
N ILE A 271 2.37 -6.37 -8.25
CA ILE A 271 1.70 -6.76 -6.99
C ILE A 271 0.22 -6.39 -7.03
N VAL A 272 -0.06 -5.16 -7.46
CA VAL A 272 -1.38 -4.56 -7.46
C VAL A 272 -2.27 -5.20 -8.56
N ALA A 273 -1.69 -5.54 -9.72
CA ALA A 273 -2.38 -6.28 -10.79
C ALA A 273 -2.64 -7.75 -10.42
N ALA A 274 -1.64 -8.43 -9.88
CA ALA A 274 -1.76 -9.80 -9.39
C ALA A 274 -2.78 -9.88 -8.24
N GLY A 275 -2.79 -8.88 -7.35
CA GLY A 275 -3.80 -8.76 -6.29
C GLY A 275 -5.22 -8.63 -6.84
N ALA A 276 -5.45 -7.78 -7.85
CA ALA A 276 -6.76 -7.66 -8.49
C ALA A 276 -7.21 -8.98 -9.15
N HIS A 277 -6.29 -9.66 -9.85
CA HIS A 277 -6.55 -10.97 -10.46
C HIS A 277 -6.87 -12.05 -9.40
N ALA A 278 -6.08 -12.10 -8.32
CA ALA A 278 -6.31 -13.03 -7.22
C ALA A 278 -7.67 -12.81 -6.55
N LEU A 279 -8.09 -11.55 -6.38
CA LEU A 279 -9.42 -11.23 -5.83
C LEU A 279 -10.55 -11.63 -6.77
N TRP A 280 -10.35 -11.49 -8.08
CA TRP A 280 -11.32 -11.89 -9.10
C TRP A 280 -11.62 -13.39 -9.04
N PHE A 281 -10.59 -14.23 -9.14
CA PHE A 281 -10.75 -15.68 -9.21
C PHE A 281 -10.89 -16.33 -7.83
N GLY A 282 -10.18 -15.82 -6.82
CA GLY A 282 -10.16 -16.39 -5.48
C GLY A 282 -11.37 -16.03 -4.62
N VAL A 283 -11.90 -14.81 -4.75
CA VAL A 283 -12.94 -14.29 -3.84
C VAL A 283 -14.26 -14.05 -4.56
N SER A 284 -14.32 -13.06 -5.46
CA SER A 284 -15.51 -12.80 -6.28
C SER A 284 -15.15 -11.91 -7.48
N PRO A 285 -15.85 -12.07 -8.62
CA PRO A 285 -15.68 -11.19 -9.78
C PRO A 285 -15.90 -9.72 -9.42
N LEU A 286 -16.92 -9.42 -8.61
CA LEU A 286 -17.20 -8.07 -8.13
C LEU A 286 -16.03 -7.46 -7.36
N LEU A 287 -15.43 -8.21 -6.42
CA LEU A 287 -14.30 -7.72 -5.65
C LEU A 287 -13.04 -7.57 -6.52
N GLY A 288 -12.82 -8.47 -7.48
CA GLY A 288 -11.76 -8.34 -8.48
C GLY A 288 -11.92 -7.09 -9.34
N LEU A 289 -13.15 -6.76 -9.73
CA LEU A 289 -13.48 -5.57 -10.50
C LEU A 289 -13.24 -4.29 -9.70
N LEU A 290 -13.75 -4.25 -8.46
CA LEU A 290 -13.48 -3.15 -7.52
C LEU A 290 -11.99 -3.02 -7.24
N ALA A 291 -11.27 -4.14 -7.11
CA ALA A 291 -9.81 -4.11 -7.01
C ALA A 291 -9.21 -3.49 -8.26
N ALA A 292 -9.53 -3.98 -9.47
CA ALA A 292 -8.97 -3.48 -10.73
C ALA A 292 -9.08 -1.95 -10.89
N VAL A 293 -10.20 -1.34 -10.48
CA VAL A 293 -10.38 0.12 -10.51
C VAL A 293 -9.68 0.82 -9.34
N GLY A 294 -9.71 0.25 -8.14
CA GLY A 294 -9.13 0.87 -6.94
C GLY A 294 -7.62 0.84 -6.96
N PHE A 295 -7.08 -0.33 -7.20
CA PHE A 295 -5.68 -0.62 -7.44
C PHE A 295 -5.17 0.12 -8.68
N GLY A 296 -5.97 0.19 -9.74
CA GLY A 296 -5.65 0.99 -10.93
C GLY A 296 -5.40 2.46 -10.63
N TYR A 297 -6.18 3.08 -9.76
CA TYR A 297 -5.95 4.48 -9.38
C TYR A 297 -4.61 4.67 -8.67
N THR A 298 -4.27 3.77 -7.75
CA THR A 298 -2.98 3.79 -7.06
C THR A 298 -1.81 3.55 -8.01
N ALA A 299 -1.99 2.71 -9.02
CA ALA A 299 -1.01 2.41 -10.06
C ALA A 299 -0.77 3.60 -11.01
N VAL A 300 -1.83 4.29 -11.43
CA VAL A 300 -1.79 5.37 -12.43
C VAL A 300 -1.43 6.73 -11.84
N SER A 301 -1.96 7.08 -10.66
CA SER A 301 -1.74 8.39 -10.02
C SER A 301 -0.31 8.93 -10.04
N PRO A 302 0.75 8.11 -9.97
CA PRO A 302 2.11 8.63 -9.78
C PRO A 302 2.79 8.99 -11.11
N PHE A 303 2.20 8.56 -12.22
CA PHE A 303 2.51 9.08 -13.55
C PHE A 303 1.99 10.51 -13.76
N ALA A 304 1.03 10.97 -12.95
CA ALA A 304 0.51 12.34 -13.02
C ALA A 304 1.34 13.37 -12.21
N ARG A 305 2.48 12.97 -11.63
CA ARG A 305 3.34 13.85 -10.81
C ARG A 305 3.93 15.02 -11.58
N GLY A 306 4.30 14.81 -12.85
CA GLY A 306 4.80 15.88 -13.73
C GLY A 306 3.79 17.01 -13.86
N LEU A 307 2.56 16.65 -14.25
CA LEU A 307 1.42 17.56 -14.31
C LEU A 307 1.19 18.28 -12.97
N ARG A 308 1.22 17.56 -11.85
CA ARG A 308 1.03 18.14 -10.51
C ARG A 308 2.08 19.20 -10.19
N GLN A 309 3.35 18.97 -10.50
CA GLN A 309 4.43 19.93 -10.24
C GLN A 309 4.30 21.20 -11.10
N VAL A 310 3.96 21.04 -12.39
CA VAL A 310 3.71 22.17 -13.30
C VAL A 310 2.47 22.96 -12.89
N HIS A 311 1.42 22.27 -12.42
CA HIS A 311 0.20 22.92 -11.93
C HIS A 311 0.44 23.71 -10.63
N THR A 312 1.25 23.18 -9.72
CA THR A 312 1.49 23.78 -8.39
C THR A 312 2.57 24.87 -8.39
N SER A 313 3.48 24.89 -9.37
CA SER A 313 4.57 25.86 -9.42
C SER A 313 4.43 26.85 -10.60
N PRO A 314 3.93 28.08 -10.37
CA PRO A 314 3.92 29.13 -11.38
C PRO A 314 5.32 29.51 -11.86
N ALA A 315 6.33 29.43 -10.98
CA ALA A 315 7.72 29.66 -11.34
C ALA A 315 8.20 28.66 -12.38
N LEU A 316 7.90 27.37 -12.20
CA LEU A 316 8.26 26.32 -13.15
C LEU A 316 7.57 26.53 -14.51
N ARG A 317 6.31 26.96 -14.53
CA ARG A 317 5.61 27.30 -15.78
C ARG A 317 6.28 28.44 -16.53
N ARG A 318 6.77 29.47 -15.81
CA ARG A 318 7.48 30.62 -16.40
C ARG A 318 8.83 30.25 -17.00
N LEU A 319 9.44 29.15 -16.56
CA LEU A 319 10.69 28.65 -17.15
C LEU A 319 10.48 27.98 -18.51
N PHE A 320 9.25 27.56 -18.83
CA PHE A 320 8.92 27.02 -20.14
C PHE A 320 8.38 28.12 -21.05
N ALA A 321 8.97 28.27 -22.25
CA ALA A 321 8.54 29.24 -23.27
C ALA A 321 7.22 28.83 -23.99
N HIS A 322 6.32 28.10 -23.30
CA HIS A 322 5.12 27.52 -23.88
C HIS A 322 3.86 27.90 -23.10
N SER A 323 2.70 27.83 -23.75
CA SER A 323 1.42 28.11 -23.10
C SER A 323 1.07 27.09 -22.02
N ASN A 324 0.34 27.51 -20.98
CA ASN A 324 -0.11 26.62 -19.90
C ASN A 324 -0.94 25.44 -20.42
N ARG A 325 -1.79 25.69 -21.44
CA ARG A 325 -2.62 24.65 -22.07
C ARG A 325 -1.76 23.57 -22.72
N TYR A 326 -0.72 23.98 -23.44
CA TYR A 326 0.22 23.05 -24.07
C TYR A 326 0.92 22.18 -23.02
N LEU A 327 1.44 22.79 -21.95
CA LEU A 327 2.09 22.04 -20.88
C LEU A 327 1.15 21.01 -20.24
N TYR A 328 -0.10 21.39 -19.97
CA TYR A 328 -1.08 20.47 -19.38
C TYR A 328 -1.44 19.31 -20.32
N LEU A 329 -1.58 19.57 -21.62
CA LEU A 329 -1.82 18.52 -22.61
C LEU A 329 -0.65 17.54 -22.67
N VAL A 330 0.58 18.04 -22.78
CA VAL A 330 1.79 17.19 -22.86
C VAL A 330 1.96 16.34 -21.60
N HIS A 331 1.81 16.92 -20.41
CA HIS A 331 1.92 16.20 -19.14
C HIS A 331 0.72 15.28 -18.85
N SER A 332 -0.37 15.37 -19.62
CA SER A 332 -1.52 14.45 -19.50
C SER A 332 -1.32 13.13 -20.25
N VAL A 333 -0.39 13.10 -21.22
CA VAL A 333 -0.15 11.92 -22.07
C VAL A 333 0.31 10.73 -21.23
N VAL A 334 1.26 10.93 -20.32
CA VAL A 334 1.86 9.85 -19.52
C VAL A 334 0.86 9.16 -18.59
N PRO A 335 0.08 9.86 -17.74
CA PRO A 335 -0.94 9.19 -16.91
C PRO A 335 -2.07 8.58 -17.74
N THR A 336 -2.42 9.16 -18.89
CA THR A 336 -3.44 8.57 -19.79
C THR A 336 -2.93 7.25 -20.38
N PHE A 337 -1.69 7.23 -20.87
CA PHE A 337 -1.07 6.01 -21.38
C PHE A 337 -0.94 4.93 -20.29
N ALA A 338 -0.55 5.31 -19.07
CA ALA A 338 -0.54 4.40 -17.94
C ALA A 338 -1.94 3.81 -17.66
N ALA A 339 -2.99 4.63 -17.66
CA ALA A 339 -4.36 4.13 -17.48
C ALA A 339 -4.79 3.14 -18.57
N ILE A 340 -4.42 3.39 -19.82
CA ILE A 340 -4.68 2.49 -20.95
C ILE A 340 -3.93 1.17 -20.77
N VAL A 341 -2.63 1.21 -20.47
CA VAL A 341 -1.82 0.00 -20.25
C VAL A 341 -2.36 -0.82 -19.08
N TRP A 342 -2.77 -0.16 -17.99
CA TRP A 342 -3.40 -0.83 -16.85
C TRP A 342 -4.72 -1.52 -17.24
N ALA A 343 -5.62 -0.81 -17.92
CA ALA A 343 -6.90 -1.36 -18.33
C ALA A 343 -6.74 -2.49 -19.35
N ALA A 344 -5.80 -2.38 -20.28
CA ALA A 344 -5.46 -3.43 -21.23
C ALA A 344 -4.90 -4.67 -20.51
N LEU A 345 -4.02 -4.47 -19.51
CA LEU A 345 -3.53 -5.55 -18.67
C LEU A 345 -4.68 -6.27 -17.94
N MET A 346 -5.59 -5.52 -17.30
CA MET A 346 -6.76 -6.10 -16.64
C MET A 346 -7.67 -6.83 -17.64
N CYS A 347 -7.87 -6.28 -18.84
CA CYS A 347 -8.63 -6.94 -19.91
C CYS A 347 -7.99 -8.25 -20.37
N LEU A 348 -6.67 -8.37 -20.30
CA LEU A 348 -5.94 -9.58 -20.64
C LEU A 348 -6.02 -10.63 -19.53
N VAL A 349 -5.97 -10.21 -18.26
CA VAL A 349 -5.90 -11.14 -17.12
C VAL A 349 -7.25 -11.41 -16.46
N THR A 350 -8.31 -10.70 -16.81
CA THR A 350 -9.67 -10.90 -16.26
C THR A 350 -10.72 -10.85 -17.38
N PRO A 351 -11.88 -11.50 -17.22
CA PRO A 351 -12.93 -11.55 -18.25
C PRO A 351 -13.74 -10.24 -18.37
N ILE A 352 -13.10 -9.08 -18.20
CA ILE A 352 -13.77 -7.78 -18.44
C ILE A 352 -13.89 -7.52 -19.93
N THR A 353 -15.00 -6.92 -20.36
CA THR A 353 -15.18 -6.56 -21.78
C THR A 353 -14.29 -5.38 -22.17
N VAL A 354 -14.00 -5.26 -23.47
CA VAL A 354 -13.21 -4.14 -24.01
C VAL A 354 -13.86 -2.79 -23.68
N GLY A 355 -15.19 -2.69 -23.76
CA GLY A 355 -15.92 -1.47 -23.41
C GLY A 355 -15.73 -1.09 -21.93
N MET A 356 -15.71 -2.08 -21.04
CA MET A 356 -15.46 -1.88 -19.62
C MET A 356 -14.01 -1.46 -19.36
N ALA A 357 -13.05 -2.07 -20.04
CA ALA A 357 -11.65 -1.66 -19.98
C ALA A 357 -11.46 -0.21 -20.45
N MET A 358 -12.14 0.22 -21.52
CA MET A 358 -12.13 1.62 -21.98
C MET A 358 -12.71 2.57 -20.93
N LEU A 359 -13.82 2.21 -20.29
CA LEU A 359 -14.43 2.99 -19.20
C LEU A 359 -13.48 3.11 -18.00
N ILE A 360 -12.82 2.02 -17.61
CA ILE A 360 -11.81 2.00 -16.55
C ILE A 360 -10.64 2.91 -16.93
N ALA A 361 -10.10 2.80 -18.15
CA ALA A 361 -9.00 3.64 -18.61
C ALA A 361 -9.37 5.13 -18.56
N ALA A 362 -10.55 5.50 -19.07
CA ALA A 362 -11.05 6.88 -19.07
C ALA A 362 -11.26 7.42 -17.65
N GLY A 363 -11.87 6.62 -16.77
CA GLY A 363 -12.10 6.98 -15.38
C GLY A 363 -10.82 7.11 -14.55
N LEU A 364 -9.86 6.21 -14.76
CA LEU A 364 -8.54 6.28 -14.11
C LEU A 364 -7.71 7.46 -14.61
N ALA A 365 -7.67 7.69 -15.93
CA ALA A 365 -6.98 8.85 -16.49
C ALA A 365 -7.62 10.15 -15.97
N GLY A 366 -8.95 10.27 -16.06
CA GLY A 366 -9.68 11.44 -15.61
C GLY A 366 -9.49 11.72 -14.12
N SER A 367 -9.61 10.69 -13.26
CA SER A 367 -9.40 10.84 -11.82
C SER A 367 -7.97 11.25 -11.48
N ALA A 368 -6.96 10.64 -12.11
CA ALA A 368 -5.56 11.00 -11.91
C ALA A 368 -5.24 12.43 -12.38
N LEU A 369 -5.75 12.85 -13.55
CA LEU A 369 -5.57 14.21 -14.07
C LEU A 369 -6.27 15.25 -13.18
N ARG A 370 -7.47 14.94 -12.70
CA ARG A 370 -8.24 15.84 -11.83
C ARG A 370 -7.60 15.96 -10.45
N ALA A 371 -7.06 14.87 -9.90
CA ALA A 371 -6.28 14.87 -8.67
C ALA A 371 -4.95 15.64 -8.84
N ALA A 372 -4.27 15.51 -9.97
CA ALA A 372 -3.02 16.21 -10.24
C ALA A 372 -3.19 17.73 -10.39
N THR A 373 -4.34 18.17 -10.90
CA THR A 373 -4.71 19.59 -11.05
C THR A 373 -5.46 20.16 -9.85
N ARG A 374 -5.34 19.53 -8.68
CA ARG A 374 -5.96 20.05 -7.47
C ARG A 374 -5.35 21.42 -7.07
N PRO A 375 -6.16 22.41 -6.68
CA PRO A 375 -5.65 23.68 -6.18
C PRO A 375 -4.93 23.48 -4.84
N PRO A 376 -4.00 24.38 -4.46
CA PRO A 376 -3.43 24.38 -3.12
C PRO A 376 -4.53 24.58 -2.07
N VAL A 377 -4.35 23.97 -0.89
CA VAL A 377 -5.29 24.10 0.22
C VAL A 377 -5.16 25.51 0.80
N ASP A 378 -6.28 26.22 0.87
CA ASP A 378 -6.36 27.52 1.51
C ASP A 378 -6.82 27.34 2.97
N PHE A 379 -5.89 27.48 3.91
CA PHE A 379 -6.16 27.38 5.34
C PHE A 379 -6.78 28.66 5.94
N GLY A 380 -6.84 29.76 5.19
CA GLY A 380 -7.48 31.01 5.62
C GLY A 380 -8.98 31.08 5.29
N GLY A 381 -9.51 30.08 4.58
CA GLY A 381 -10.90 30.04 4.13
C GLY A 381 -11.91 29.62 5.21
N PRO A 382 -13.21 29.55 4.85
CA PRO A 382 -14.27 29.11 5.77
C PRO A 382 -14.00 27.69 6.27
N VAL A 383 -14.30 27.49 7.56
CA VAL A 383 -14.05 26.26 8.30
C VAL A 383 -15.37 25.62 8.70
N VAL A 384 -15.46 24.30 8.59
CA VAL A 384 -16.62 23.51 9.01
C VAL A 384 -16.25 22.78 10.28
N ASP A 385 -17.12 22.88 11.28
CA ASP A 385 -16.99 22.08 12.49
C ASP A 385 -17.29 20.62 12.18
N SER A 386 -16.31 19.75 12.43
CA SER A 386 -16.38 18.34 12.15
C SER A 386 -15.96 17.55 13.41
N PRO A 387 -16.30 16.26 13.50
CA PRO A 387 -15.81 15.42 14.59
C PRO A 387 -14.27 15.32 14.70
N PHE A 388 -13.53 15.82 13.70
CA PHE A 388 -12.07 15.88 13.66
C PHE A 388 -11.52 17.28 13.95
N GLY A 389 -12.37 18.19 14.42
CA GLY A 389 -12.07 19.60 14.63
C GLY A 389 -12.49 20.46 13.43
N LEU A 390 -12.07 21.73 13.47
CA LEU A 390 -12.35 22.71 12.43
C LEU A 390 -11.56 22.36 11.16
N LEU A 391 -12.25 21.93 10.10
CA LEU A 391 -11.66 21.59 8.81
C LEU A 391 -12.00 22.65 7.75
N PRO A 392 -11.02 23.23 7.05
CA PRO A 392 -11.31 24.21 6.00
C PRO A 392 -12.04 23.53 4.83
N VAL A 393 -13.06 24.19 4.29
CA VAL A 393 -13.87 23.67 3.17
C VAL A 393 -12.98 23.39 1.95
N SER A 394 -11.95 24.21 1.75
CA SER A 394 -10.96 24.06 0.68
C SER A 394 -10.20 22.73 0.78
N LEU A 395 -9.94 22.23 1.99
CA LEU A 395 -9.32 20.92 2.22
C LEU A 395 -10.25 19.81 1.75
N ILE A 396 -11.52 19.84 2.15
CA ILE A 396 -12.52 18.84 1.74
C ILE A 396 -12.63 18.82 0.21
N ALA A 397 -12.79 19.98 -0.42
CA ALA A 397 -12.87 20.09 -1.87
C ALA A 397 -11.58 19.61 -2.57
N SER A 398 -10.40 19.83 -1.98
CA SER A 398 -9.12 19.38 -2.53
C SER A 398 -8.91 17.87 -2.42
N VAL A 399 -9.40 17.26 -1.34
CA VAL A 399 -9.29 15.81 -1.06
C VAL A 399 -10.27 15.02 -1.91
N THR A 400 -11.50 15.54 -2.10
CA THR A 400 -12.51 14.88 -2.94
C THR A 400 -12.20 14.98 -4.43
N ARG A 401 -11.40 15.97 -4.85
CA ARG A 401 -11.08 16.19 -6.26
C ARG A 401 -10.26 15.05 -6.85
N GLY A 402 -10.85 14.34 -7.81
CA GLY A 402 -10.29 13.14 -8.43
C GLY A 402 -10.80 11.86 -7.78
N LEU A 403 -10.96 11.84 -6.45
CA LEU A 403 -11.65 10.75 -5.75
C LEU A 403 -13.11 10.65 -6.20
N ASP A 404 -13.75 11.79 -6.42
CA ASP A 404 -15.13 11.87 -6.90
C ASP A 404 -15.31 11.15 -8.25
N LEU A 405 -14.45 11.44 -9.23
CA LEU A 405 -14.49 10.79 -10.54
C LEU A 405 -14.11 9.30 -10.46
N TRP A 406 -13.19 8.95 -9.56
CA TRP A 406 -12.87 7.55 -9.28
C TRP A 406 -14.06 6.78 -8.68
N LEU A 407 -14.80 7.38 -7.73
CA LEU A 407 -16.01 6.81 -7.16
C LEU A 407 -17.14 6.68 -8.19
N VAL A 408 -17.30 7.68 -9.07
CA VAL A 408 -18.25 7.60 -10.18
C VAL A 408 -17.87 6.47 -11.13
N THR A 409 -16.58 6.34 -11.48
CA THR A 409 -16.09 5.24 -12.31
C THR A 409 -16.39 3.89 -11.67
N MET A 410 -16.10 3.75 -10.37
CA MET A 410 -16.45 2.55 -9.59
C MET A 410 -17.93 2.22 -9.68
N ALA A 411 -18.80 3.19 -9.44
CA ALA A 411 -20.24 3.00 -9.45
C ALA A 411 -20.75 2.58 -10.83
N VAL A 412 -20.30 3.26 -11.90
CA VAL A 412 -20.72 2.96 -13.29
C VAL A 412 -20.21 1.60 -13.74
N VAL A 413 -18.94 1.30 -13.49
CA VAL A 413 -18.34 -0.01 -13.80
C VAL A 413 -19.09 -1.11 -13.05
N THR A 414 -19.38 -0.93 -11.77
CA THR A 414 -20.13 -1.91 -10.96
C THR A 414 -21.56 -2.10 -11.48
N ALA A 415 -22.27 -1.01 -11.77
CA ALA A 415 -23.63 -1.08 -12.33
C ALA A 415 -23.64 -1.83 -13.67
N LEU A 416 -22.66 -1.56 -14.54
CA LEU A 416 -22.51 -2.25 -15.82
C LEU A 416 -22.25 -3.75 -15.63
N ALA A 417 -21.39 -4.12 -14.66
CA ALA A 417 -21.12 -5.52 -14.35
C ALA A 417 -22.38 -6.27 -13.91
N LEU A 418 -23.19 -5.65 -13.05
CA LEU A 418 -24.45 -6.21 -12.57
C LEU A 418 -25.46 -6.37 -13.72
N THR A 419 -25.55 -5.40 -14.64
CA THR A 419 -26.47 -5.49 -15.79
C THR A 419 -26.04 -6.52 -16.84
N THR A 420 -24.75 -6.83 -16.94
CA THR A 420 -24.18 -7.76 -17.92
C THR A 420 -24.02 -9.19 -17.38
N GLY A 421 -24.33 -9.41 -16.09
CA GLY A 421 -24.17 -10.72 -15.44
C GLY A 421 -22.72 -11.11 -15.17
N LEU A 422 -21.79 -10.14 -15.18
CA LEU A 422 -20.37 -10.35 -14.86
C LEU A 422 -20.10 -10.44 -13.35
N ALA A 423 -21.01 -9.91 -12.52
CA ALA A 423 -20.87 -9.79 -11.06
C ALA A 423 -22.02 -10.47 -10.31
#